data_AF-A0A7V6G707-F1
#
_entry.id   AF-A0A7V6G707-F1
#
_cell.length_a   1.000
_cell.length_b   1.000
_cell.length_c   1.000
_cell.angle_alpha   90.00
_cell.angle_beta   90.00
_cell.angle_gamma   90.00
#
_symmetry.space_group_name_H-M   'P 1'
#
loop_
_entity.id
_entity.type
_entity.pdbx_description
1 polymer ?
#
loop_
_entity_poly.entity_id
_entity_poly.type
_entity_poly.pdbx_seq_one_letter_code
_entity_poly.pdbx_strand_id
1 'polypeptide(L)'
;MNIQIELILLGLSFLFLLSIMAGKISSKYGVPALLLFLSVGMLCGVDGLGLKFDNIPLAQTISTVALCIILFDGGMNTRFDEIRPVVKQGTILATVGVFLTFVITGFLGWWIFGLTMKFAGIGLLTSLLLAATMSSTDSASVFSILRSKGLHLKNNLRPLLELESGSNDPMAYVLVITLIDLIKMGSAPNYWLAAGMLLLQLCIGAVAGFAFGKLALYIINRLKLGNASLYPILVLTFCIFIFSATYFMKGNGYLAVYIGGLIIGNHSFQHKRSTINFFDGLTWLFQLLMFLTLGLLVNPHELMPVIVPGLIISFLMIFVSRPISVFLCLLPFRKMGVRDKIYVSWCGLRGAVPIIFAILPLAADVPDARFIFNIVFFCTLVSLLVQGTSLPMMARLLNLNDTPPLNSELEEFDVDFSDDIKSVTSEISLTEKALERGNHLMDLSLPDKTLVVMVKRNNKYFVPTGKTVLRENDKLLIITDDQDALLATYVSLGINKKPEK
;
A
#
# COMPACT_ATOMS: atom_id res chain seq x y z
N MET A 1 -4.16 36.41 10.86
CA MET A 1 -3.37 36.01 12.05
C MET A 1 -2.05 35.47 11.52
N ASN A 2 -0.94 36.19 11.67
CA ASN A 2 0.37 35.68 11.26
C ASN A 2 0.75 34.55 12.21
N ILE A 3 0.38 33.33 11.84
CA ILE A 3 0.88 32.15 12.54
C ILE A 3 2.39 32.13 12.28
N GLN A 4 3.18 32.28 13.35
CA GLN A 4 4.63 32.15 13.29
C GLN A 4 4.98 30.78 12.71
N ILE A 5 5.83 30.76 11.67
CA ILE A 5 6.25 29.51 11.01
C ILE A 5 6.90 28.58 12.04
N GLU A 6 7.60 29.16 13.01
CA GLU A 6 8.20 28.48 14.15
C GLU A 6 7.17 27.67 14.95
N LEU A 7 5.96 28.20 15.15
CA LEU A 7 4.89 27.51 15.86
C LEU A 7 4.29 26.36 15.03
N ILE A 8 4.19 26.53 13.72
CA ILE A 8 3.74 25.47 12.80
C ILE A 8 4.75 24.33 12.79
N LEU A 9 6.05 24.64 12.69
CA LEU A 9 7.12 23.65 12.72
C LEU A 9 7.19 22.94 14.07
N LEU A 10 7.03 23.67 15.18
CA LEU A 10 6.95 23.07 16.51
C LEU A 10 5.76 22.12 16.62
N GLY A 11 4.57 22.57 16.19
CA GLY A 11 3.36 21.74 16.17
C GLY A 11 3.53 20.48 15.33
N LEU A 12 4.01 20.61 14.09
CA LEU A 12 4.30 19.49 13.20
C LEU A 12 5.29 18.50 13.82
N SER A 13 6.39 18.99 14.40
CA SER A 13 7.38 18.11 15.03
C SER A 13 6.79 17.32 16.19
N PHE A 14 5.96 17.94 17.02
CA PHE A 14 5.29 17.27 18.14
C PHE A 14 4.28 16.23 17.66
N LEU A 15 3.47 16.57 16.64
CA LEU A 15 2.52 15.65 16.02
C LEU A 15 3.22 14.45 15.37
N PHE A 16 4.38 14.68 14.73
CA PHE A 16 5.19 13.61 14.14
C PHE A 16 5.78 12.70 15.20
N LEU A 17 6.34 13.26 16.28
CA LEU A 17 6.86 12.48 17.40
C LEU A 17 5.76 11.62 18.05
N LEU A 18 4.59 12.21 18.34
CA LEU A 18 3.45 11.47 18.86
C LEU A 18 3.00 10.35 17.92
N SER A 19 2.93 10.64 16.62
CA SER A 19 2.56 9.65 15.60
C SER A 19 3.57 8.49 15.56
N ILE A 20 4.87 8.77 15.53
CA ILE A 20 5.92 7.73 15.53
C ILE A 20 5.86 6.89 16.81
N MET A 21 5.68 7.52 17.97
CA MET A 21 5.50 6.80 19.24
C MET A 21 4.26 5.90 19.23
N ALA A 22 3.15 6.38 18.66
CA ALA A 22 1.94 5.60 18.46
C ALA A 22 2.17 4.43 17.49
N GLY A 23 2.99 4.59 16.45
CA GLY A 23 3.38 3.49 15.54
C GLY A 23 3.98 2.27 16.28
N LYS A 24 4.74 2.49 17.37
CA LYS A 24 5.26 1.40 18.21
C LYS A 24 4.16 0.65 18.97
N ILE A 25 3.04 1.33 19.27
CA ILE A 25 1.85 0.72 19.87
C ILE A 25 1.12 -0.12 18.82
N SER A 26 1.03 0.36 17.58
CA SER A 26 0.45 -0.38 16.44
C SER A 26 1.09 -1.76 16.25
N SER A 27 2.44 -1.84 16.25
CA SER A 27 3.14 -3.12 16.08
C SER A 27 2.87 -4.10 17.23
N LYS A 28 2.69 -3.59 18.46
CA LYS A 28 2.37 -4.42 19.64
C LYS A 28 0.94 -4.96 19.64
N TYR A 29 -0.05 -4.12 19.36
CA TYR A 29 -1.47 -4.48 19.45
C TYR A 29 -2.08 -4.96 18.13
N GLY A 30 -1.35 -4.87 17.01
CA GLY A 30 -1.83 -5.28 15.68
C GLY A 30 -2.93 -4.37 15.12
N VAL A 31 -2.99 -3.12 15.59
CA VAL A 31 -3.90 -2.08 15.08
C VAL A 31 -3.22 -1.39 13.89
N PRO A 32 -3.92 -1.03 12.80
CA PRO A 32 -3.31 -0.32 11.67
C PRO A 32 -2.68 1.01 12.12
N ALA A 33 -1.40 1.24 11.79
CA ALA A 33 -0.69 2.46 12.19
C ALA A 33 -1.39 3.75 11.71
N LEU A 34 -2.00 3.69 10.53
CA LEU A 34 -2.74 4.79 9.92
C LEU A 34 -3.92 5.27 10.79
N LEU A 35 -4.59 4.34 11.49
CA LEU A 35 -5.68 4.67 12.41
C LEU A 35 -5.16 5.52 13.59
N LEU A 36 -3.94 5.23 14.06
CA LEU A 36 -3.32 5.99 15.15
C LEU A 36 -2.96 7.41 14.70
N PHE A 37 -2.41 7.58 13.49
CA PHE A 37 -2.09 8.90 12.96
C PHE A 37 -3.34 9.76 12.79
N LEU A 38 -4.41 9.15 12.26
CA LEU A 38 -5.71 9.80 12.12
C LEU A 38 -6.30 10.20 13.47
N SER A 39 -6.22 9.33 14.47
CA SER A 39 -6.69 9.59 15.84
C SER A 39 -5.91 10.72 16.51
N VAL A 40 -4.58 10.75 16.34
CA VAL A 40 -3.74 11.86 16.83
C VAL A 40 -4.16 13.17 16.16
N GLY A 41 -4.37 13.17 14.83
CA GLY A 41 -4.88 14.34 14.11
C GLY A 41 -6.22 14.84 14.67
N MET A 42 -7.19 13.95 14.87
CA MET A 42 -8.51 14.31 15.42
C MET A 42 -8.43 14.85 16.86
N LEU A 43 -7.62 14.22 17.72
CA LEU A 43 -7.43 14.66 19.11
C LEU A 43 -6.73 16.02 19.19
N CYS A 44 -5.88 16.34 18.22
CA CYS A 44 -5.24 17.65 18.14
C CYS A 44 -6.14 18.70 17.47
N GLY A 45 -7.14 18.28 16.69
CA GLY A 45 -8.08 19.14 15.97
C GLY A 45 -9.04 19.94 16.86
N VAL A 46 -10.07 20.52 16.22
CA VAL A 46 -10.97 21.52 16.82
C VAL A 46 -11.66 21.02 18.09
N ASP A 47 -12.17 19.78 18.07
CA ASP A 47 -12.92 19.21 19.19
C ASP A 47 -12.02 18.59 20.28
N GLY A 48 -10.70 18.62 20.10
CA GLY A 48 -9.73 18.10 21.06
C GLY A 48 -8.87 19.21 21.70
N LEU A 49 -7.64 19.38 21.24
CA LEU A 49 -6.74 20.45 21.71
C LEU A 49 -7.07 21.84 21.11
N GLY A 50 -8.04 21.91 20.19
CA GLY A 50 -8.55 23.17 19.64
C GLY A 50 -7.76 23.73 18.45
N LEU A 51 -6.89 22.94 17.81
CA LEU A 51 -6.21 23.40 16.59
C LEU A 51 -7.20 23.49 15.43
N LYS A 52 -7.48 24.71 14.99
CA LYS A 52 -8.36 24.97 13.84
C LYS A 52 -7.59 24.80 12.54
N PHE A 53 -7.88 23.72 11.82
CA PHE A 53 -7.38 23.49 10.47
C PHE A 53 -8.54 23.39 9.48
N ASP A 54 -8.77 24.47 8.74
CA ASP A 54 -9.88 24.59 7.78
C ASP A 54 -9.40 24.95 6.36
N ASN A 55 -8.14 24.64 6.05
CA ASN A 55 -7.57 24.95 4.75
C ASN A 55 -7.68 23.75 3.80
N ILE A 56 -8.85 23.62 3.17
CA ILE A 56 -9.16 22.55 2.21
C ILE A 56 -8.17 22.55 1.02
N PRO A 57 -7.83 23.68 0.38
CA PRO A 57 -6.85 23.70 -0.72
C PRO A 57 -5.45 23.18 -0.31
N LEU A 58 -5.00 23.53 0.90
CA LEU A 58 -3.72 23.04 1.43
C LEU A 58 -3.78 21.53 1.66
N ALA A 59 -4.87 21.03 2.27
CA ALA A 59 -5.08 19.61 2.49
C ALA A 59 -5.10 18.82 1.17
N GLN A 60 -5.77 19.35 0.14
CA GLN A 60 -5.80 18.77 -1.20
C GLN A 60 -4.40 18.72 -1.82
N THR A 61 -3.64 19.82 -1.72
CA THR A 61 -2.29 19.93 -2.29
C THR A 61 -1.35 18.91 -1.65
N ILE A 62 -1.34 18.87 -0.31
CA ILE A 62 -0.60 17.91 0.49
C ILE A 62 -0.94 16.48 0.07
N SER A 63 -2.24 16.16 -0.01
CA SER A 63 -2.72 14.82 -0.31
C SER A 63 -2.41 14.40 -1.76
N THR A 64 -2.44 15.35 -2.70
CA THR A 64 -2.12 15.11 -4.11
C THR A 64 -0.64 14.73 -4.27
N VAL A 65 0.25 15.48 -3.62
CA VAL A 65 1.69 15.21 -3.64
C VAL A 65 1.99 13.89 -2.92
N ALA A 66 1.37 13.65 -1.77
CA ALA A 66 1.52 12.41 -1.03
C ALA A 66 1.09 11.19 -1.88
N LEU A 67 -0.10 11.23 -2.48
CA LEU A 67 -0.62 10.14 -3.30
C LEU A 67 0.26 9.88 -4.54
N CYS A 68 0.79 10.94 -5.16
CA CYS A 68 1.72 10.83 -6.28
C CYS A 68 2.96 10.00 -5.90
N ILE A 69 3.57 10.32 -4.75
CA ILE A 69 4.78 9.62 -4.26
C ILE A 69 4.44 8.19 -3.83
N ILE A 70 3.34 7.99 -3.09
CA ILE A 70 2.90 6.67 -2.61
C ILE A 70 2.63 5.73 -3.80
N LEU A 71 1.94 6.20 -4.85
CA LEU A 71 1.67 5.38 -6.04
C LEU A 71 2.92 5.09 -6.86
N PHE A 72 3.82 6.06 -6.95
CA PHE A 72 5.10 5.84 -7.63
C PHE A 72 5.94 4.79 -6.91
N ASP A 73 6.05 4.88 -5.58
CA ASP A 73 6.71 3.88 -4.75
C ASP A 73 6.04 2.50 -4.84
N GLY A 74 4.70 2.46 -4.78
CA GLY A 74 3.93 1.24 -4.98
C GLY A 74 4.21 0.58 -6.33
N GLY A 75 4.35 1.38 -7.39
CA GLY A 75 4.80 0.93 -8.71
C GLY A 75 6.23 0.36 -8.65
N MET A 76 7.18 1.08 -8.06
CA MET A 76 8.58 0.65 -7.97
C MET A 76 8.77 -0.67 -7.20
N ASN A 77 7.97 -0.89 -6.15
CA ASN A 77 8.01 -2.10 -5.33
C ASN A 77 7.26 -3.28 -5.98
N THR A 78 6.46 -3.05 -7.02
CA THR A 78 5.73 -4.11 -7.72
C THR A 78 6.66 -4.89 -8.66
N ARG A 79 6.96 -6.15 -8.33
CA ARG A 79 7.82 -7.03 -9.15
C ARG A 79 7.04 -7.68 -10.29
N PHE A 80 7.42 -7.39 -11.53
CA PHE A 80 6.74 -7.86 -12.74
C PHE A 80 6.71 -9.38 -12.84
N ASP A 81 7.80 -10.05 -12.46
CA ASP A 81 7.88 -11.52 -12.48
C ASP A 81 6.88 -12.17 -11.52
N GLU A 82 6.58 -11.53 -10.38
CA GLU A 82 5.63 -12.03 -9.39
C GLU A 82 4.18 -11.74 -9.79
N ILE A 83 3.90 -10.58 -10.40
CA ILE A 83 2.55 -10.24 -10.85
C ILE A 83 2.16 -10.90 -12.18
N ARG A 84 3.13 -11.26 -13.04
CA ARG A 84 2.89 -11.82 -14.39
C ARG A 84 1.84 -12.94 -14.44
N PRO A 85 1.80 -13.92 -13.51
CA PRO A 85 0.78 -14.97 -13.50
C PRO A 85 -0.64 -14.46 -13.19
N VAL A 86 -0.76 -13.31 -12.53
CA VAL A 86 -2.01 -12.74 -12.01
C VAL A 86 -2.41 -11.41 -12.66
N VAL A 87 -1.65 -10.92 -13.64
CA VAL A 87 -1.91 -9.62 -14.32
C VAL A 87 -3.34 -9.49 -14.81
N LYS A 88 -3.87 -10.53 -15.46
CA LYS A 88 -5.22 -10.51 -16.02
C LYS A 88 -6.27 -10.33 -14.93
N GLN A 89 -6.16 -11.09 -13.84
CA GLN A 89 -7.07 -11.02 -12.70
C GLN A 89 -6.97 -9.64 -12.05
N GLY A 90 -5.76 -9.19 -11.71
CA GLY A 90 -5.53 -7.92 -11.02
C GLY A 90 -6.02 -6.72 -11.81
N THR A 91 -5.75 -6.65 -13.12
CA THR A 91 -6.22 -5.55 -13.97
C THR A 91 -7.75 -5.53 -14.09
N ILE A 92 -8.41 -6.69 -14.19
CA ILE A 92 -9.89 -6.74 -14.22
C ILE A 92 -10.49 -6.28 -12.90
N LEU A 93 -9.92 -6.70 -11.75
CA LEU A 93 -10.37 -6.21 -10.44
C LEU A 93 -10.16 -4.70 -10.30
N ALA A 94 -8.99 -4.19 -10.71
CA ALA A 94 -8.63 -2.78 -10.62
C ALA A 94 -9.46 -1.87 -11.53
N THR A 95 -10.09 -2.40 -12.58
CA THR A 95 -10.89 -1.61 -13.53
C THR A 95 -12.37 -1.93 -13.41
N VAL A 96 -12.77 -3.11 -13.88
CA VAL A 96 -14.16 -3.58 -13.86
C VAL A 96 -14.63 -3.80 -12.43
N GLY A 97 -13.80 -4.36 -11.55
CA GLY A 97 -14.16 -4.57 -10.14
C GLY A 97 -14.45 -3.27 -9.40
N VAL A 98 -13.62 -2.25 -9.61
CA VAL A 98 -13.84 -0.88 -9.10
C VAL A 98 -15.13 -0.29 -9.65
N PHE A 99 -15.33 -0.36 -10.97
CA PHE A 99 -16.53 0.15 -11.63
C PHE A 99 -17.80 -0.53 -11.11
N LEU A 100 -17.80 -1.86 -10.99
CA LEU A 100 -18.92 -2.62 -10.42
C LEU A 100 -19.17 -2.22 -8.96
N THR A 101 -18.12 -2.09 -8.15
CA THR A 101 -18.24 -1.67 -6.75
C THR A 101 -18.85 -0.28 -6.64
N PHE A 102 -18.43 0.64 -7.51
CA PHE A 102 -18.97 1.99 -7.65
C PHE A 102 -20.47 1.95 -8.00
N VAL A 103 -20.86 1.25 -9.07
CA VAL A 103 -22.26 1.20 -9.52
C VAL A 103 -23.15 0.52 -8.47
N ILE A 104 -22.74 -0.63 -7.94
CA ILE A 104 -23.53 -1.39 -6.97
C ILE A 104 -23.71 -0.59 -5.69
N THR A 105 -22.63 -0.04 -5.12
CA THR A 105 -22.71 0.72 -3.87
C THR A 105 -23.48 2.02 -4.05
N GLY A 106 -23.25 2.74 -5.16
CA GLY A 106 -23.96 3.98 -5.42
C GLY A 106 -25.46 3.77 -5.66
N PHE A 107 -25.84 2.73 -6.39
CA PHE A 107 -27.25 2.42 -6.62
C PHE A 107 -27.95 1.91 -5.37
N LEU A 108 -27.35 0.95 -4.64
CA LEU A 108 -27.92 0.43 -3.39
C LEU A 108 -27.97 1.51 -2.30
N GLY A 109 -26.93 2.35 -2.22
CA GLY A 109 -26.88 3.49 -1.32
C GLY A 109 -28.02 4.47 -1.60
N TRP A 110 -28.16 4.91 -2.86
CA TRP A 110 -29.27 5.78 -3.28
C TRP A 110 -30.64 5.17 -2.97
N TRP A 111 -30.84 3.88 -3.29
CA TRP A 111 -32.09 3.18 -3.04
C TRP A 111 -32.43 3.12 -1.55
N ILE A 112 -31.45 2.76 -0.71
CA ILE A 112 -31.65 2.66 0.74
C ILE A 112 -31.86 4.03 1.37
N PHE A 113 -31.09 5.05 0.99
CA PHE A 113 -31.31 6.40 1.52
C PHE A 113 -32.64 6.99 1.07
N GLY A 114 -33.06 6.75 -0.17
CA GLY A 114 -34.36 7.17 -0.68
C GLY A 114 -35.55 6.55 0.04
N LEU A 115 -35.42 5.30 0.52
CA LEU A 115 -36.46 4.63 1.30
C LEU A 115 -36.45 5.00 2.79
N THR A 116 -35.26 5.17 3.38
CA THR A 116 -35.09 5.23 4.84
C THR A 116 -35.02 6.67 5.37
N MET A 117 -34.59 7.63 4.54
CA MET A 117 -34.41 9.03 4.94
C MET A 117 -34.95 9.99 3.87
N LYS A 118 -36.27 10.26 3.86
CA LYS A 118 -36.88 11.29 2.99
C LYS A 118 -36.28 12.70 3.15
N PHE A 119 -35.65 13.01 4.30
CA PHE A 119 -34.94 14.27 4.54
C PHE A 119 -33.49 14.30 4.02
N ALA A 120 -32.88 13.14 3.76
CA ALA A 120 -31.52 13.03 3.21
C ALA A 120 -31.60 12.62 1.73
N GLY A 121 -32.40 13.36 0.94
CA GLY A 121 -32.60 13.14 -0.48
C GLY A 121 -31.33 13.37 -1.31
N ILE A 122 -30.34 12.50 -1.13
CA ILE A 122 -29.09 12.49 -1.86
C ILE A 122 -29.44 12.11 -3.31
N GLY A 123 -29.14 12.99 -4.26
CA GLY A 123 -29.32 12.70 -5.67
C GLY A 123 -28.53 11.45 -6.09
N LEU A 124 -29.00 10.75 -7.13
CA LEU A 124 -28.31 9.56 -7.65
C LEU A 124 -26.83 9.85 -7.96
N LEU A 125 -26.52 11.01 -8.55
CA LEU A 125 -25.15 11.43 -8.83
C LEU A 125 -24.30 11.62 -7.57
N THR A 126 -24.86 12.18 -6.49
CA THR A 126 -24.15 12.38 -5.23
C THR A 126 -23.86 11.03 -4.54
N SER A 127 -24.80 10.08 -4.60
CA SER A 127 -24.58 8.73 -4.07
C SER A 127 -23.57 7.94 -4.89
N LEU A 128 -23.59 8.09 -6.22
CA LEU A 128 -22.57 7.56 -7.11
C LEU A 128 -21.21 8.19 -6.82
N LEU A 129 -21.13 9.50 -6.62
CA LEU A 129 -19.89 10.19 -6.28
C LEU A 129 -19.30 9.68 -4.96
N LEU A 130 -20.14 9.52 -3.93
CA LEU A 130 -19.74 8.90 -2.66
C LEU A 130 -19.20 7.48 -2.88
N ALA A 131 -19.88 6.66 -3.68
CA ALA A 131 -19.41 5.32 -3.98
C ALA A 131 -18.11 5.30 -4.79
N ALA A 132 -17.90 6.28 -5.67
CA ALA A 132 -16.69 6.42 -6.48
C ALA A 132 -15.48 6.77 -5.62
N THR A 133 -15.60 7.74 -4.70
CA THR A 133 -14.51 8.10 -3.77
C THR A 133 -14.10 6.90 -2.92
N MET A 134 -15.08 6.10 -2.50
CA MET A 134 -14.84 4.90 -1.72
C MET A 134 -14.46 3.68 -2.54
N SER A 135 -14.45 3.71 -3.87
CA SER A 135 -14.28 2.49 -4.67
C SER A 135 -12.87 1.93 -4.63
N SER A 136 -11.88 2.72 -4.18
CA SER A 136 -10.48 2.31 -4.08
C SER A 136 -10.11 1.58 -2.78
N THR A 137 -9.11 0.70 -2.85
CA THR A 137 -8.61 -0.10 -1.71
C THR A 137 -7.16 0.24 -1.39
N ASP A 138 -6.68 -0.18 -0.21
CA ASP A 138 -5.30 0.06 0.22
C ASP A 138 -4.61 -1.25 0.63
N SER A 139 -3.76 -1.77 -0.26
CA SER A 139 -2.97 -2.96 -0.02
C SER A 139 -1.76 -2.71 0.89
N ALA A 140 -1.21 -1.49 0.94
CA ALA A 140 -0.05 -1.20 1.77
C ALA A 140 -0.40 -1.41 3.25
N SER A 141 -1.58 -0.96 3.66
CA SER A 141 -2.16 -1.25 4.97
C SER A 141 -2.35 -2.75 5.22
N VAL A 142 -2.94 -3.46 4.26
CA VAL A 142 -3.17 -4.91 4.37
C VAL A 142 -1.86 -5.66 4.60
N PHE A 143 -0.83 -5.37 3.80
CA PHE A 143 0.46 -6.05 3.91
C PHE A 143 1.26 -5.65 5.13
N SER A 144 1.21 -4.38 5.56
CA SER A 144 1.80 -3.96 6.83
C SER A 144 1.21 -4.77 8.00
N ILE A 145 -0.11 -4.96 8.02
CA ILE A 145 -0.80 -5.77 9.05
C ILE A 145 -0.39 -7.24 8.96
N LEU A 146 -0.40 -7.84 7.76
CA LEU A 146 0.00 -9.23 7.58
C LEU A 146 1.46 -9.49 7.97
N ARG A 147 2.38 -8.60 7.58
CA ARG A 147 3.81 -8.65 7.94
C ARG A 147 4.00 -8.54 9.44
N SER A 148 3.31 -7.62 10.12
CA SER A 148 3.38 -7.47 11.58
C SER A 148 2.94 -8.73 12.35
N LYS A 149 2.15 -9.60 11.71
CA LYS A 149 1.69 -10.89 12.26
C LYS A 149 2.43 -12.10 11.69
N GLY A 150 3.49 -11.88 10.89
CA GLY A 150 4.28 -12.93 10.25
C GLY A 150 3.51 -13.82 9.28
N LEU A 151 2.39 -13.33 8.72
CA LEU A 151 1.54 -14.10 7.82
C LEU A 151 1.97 -13.90 6.37
N HIS A 152 2.12 -15.01 5.66
CA HIS A 152 2.38 -15.06 4.23
C HIS A 152 1.16 -15.67 3.53
N LEU A 153 0.84 -15.21 2.32
CA LEU A 153 -0.37 -15.65 1.61
C LEU A 153 -0.02 -16.62 0.48
N LYS A 154 -0.78 -17.72 0.43
CA LYS A 154 -0.71 -18.72 -0.65
C LYS A 154 -1.24 -18.20 -1.99
N ASN A 155 -1.06 -19.02 -3.04
CA ASN A 155 -1.77 -18.91 -4.33
C ASN A 155 -1.55 -17.59 -5.10
N ASN A 156 -0.40 -16.93 -4.94
CA ASN A 156 -0.12 -15.62 -5.53
C ASN A 156 -1.16 -14.54 -5.16
N LEU A 157 -1.80 -14.66 -3.99
CA LEU A 157 -2.77 -13.69 -3.49
C LEU A 157 -2.11 -12.35 -3.18
N ARG A 158 -0.86 -12.35 -2.69
CA ARG A 158 -0.11 -11.13 -2.43
C ARG A 158 0.12 -10.32 -3.72
N PRO A 159 0.78 -10.87 -4.77
CA PRO A 159 0.95 -10.13 -6.03
C PRO A 159 -0.38 -9.69 -6.67
N LEU A 160 -1.44 -10.47 -6.51
CA LEU A 160 -2.77 -10.11 -7.01
C LEU A 160 -3.33 -8.87 -6.31
N LEU A 161 -3.26 -8.83 -4.97
CA LEU A 161 -3.75 -7.71 -4.17
C LEU A 161 -2.88 -6.46 -4.32
N GLU A 162 -1.55 -6.61 -4.46
CA GLU A 162 -0.63 -5.50 -4.78
C GLU A 162 -1.00 -4.88 -6.14
N LEU A 163 -1.18 -5.71 -7.18
CA LEU A 163 -1.56 -5.23 -8.50
C LEU A 163 -2.96 -4.60 -8.53
N GLU A 164 -3.93 -5.23 -7.86
CA GLU A 164 -5.28 -4.68 -7.76
C GLU A 164 -5.26 -3.28 -7.13
N SER A 165 -4.65 -3.17 -5.95
CA SER A 165 -4.69 -1.94 -5.16
C SER A 165 -3.75 -0.86 -5.68
N GLY A 166 -2.66 -1.20 -6.36
CA GLY A 166 -1.82 -0.21 -7.03
C GLY A 166 -2.49 0.36 -8.29
N SER A 167 -3.35 -0.43 -8.95
CA SER A 167 -3.96 -0.05 -10.23
C SER A 167 -5.39 0.49 -10.10
N ASN A 168 -6.06 0.34 -8.95
CA ASN A 168 -7.45 0.76 -8.78
C ASN A 168 -7.61 2.26 -8.47
N ASP A 169 -6.65 2.86 -7.77
CA ASP A 169 -6.64 4.28 -7.42
C ASP A 169 -6.82 5.19 -8.66
N PRO A 170 -6.09 4.98 -9.78
CA PRO A 170 -6.31 5.78 -10.97
C PRO A 170 -7.72 5.61 -11.57
N MET A 171 -8.31 4.42 -11.51
CA MET A 171 -9.68 4.21 -12.00
C MET A 171 -10.69 4.95 -11.12
N ALA A 172 -10.56 4.84 -9.80
CA ALA A 172 -11.41 5.55 -8.84
C ALA A 172 -11.29 7.07 -8.98
N TYR A 173 -10.07 7.59 -9.17
CA TYR A 173 -9.83 9.02 -9.41
C TYR A 173 -10.61 9.53 -10.64
N VAL A 174 -10.57 8.81 -11.77
CA VAL A 174 -11.28 9.25 -12.98
C VAL A 174 -12.79 9.23 -12.77
N LEU A 175 -13.32 8.21 -12.07
CA LEU A 175 -14.75 8.18 -11.72
C LEU A 175 -15.16 9.38 -10.88
N VAL A 176 -14.35 9.75 -9.87
CA VAL A 176 -14.61 10.90 -9.00
C VAL A 176 -14.60 12.21 -9.79
N ILE A 177 -13.55 12.48 -10.56
CA ILE A 177 -13.45 13.72 -11.37
C ILE A 177 -14.58 13.80 -12.39
N THR A 178 -14.89 12.69 -13.08
CA THR A 178 -15.98 12.65 -14.06
C THR A 178 -17.32 12.99 -13.41
N LEU A 179 -17.61 12.46 -12.22
CA LEU A 179 -18.86 12.75 -11.51
C LEU A 179 -18.91 14.19 -10.97
N ILE A 180 -17.80 14.75 -10.52
CA ILE A 180 -17.71 16.16 -10.13
C ILE A 180 -18.04 17.05 -11.34
N ASP A 181 -17.43 16.78 -12.49
CA ASP A 181 -17.67 17.55 -13.72
C ASP A 181 -19.13 17.45 -14.17
N LEU A 182 -19.72 16.24 -14.11
CA LEU A 182 -21.13 16.02 -14.45
C LEU A 182 -22.09 16.78 -13.52
N ILE A 183 -21.81 16.82 -12.21
CA ILE A 183 -22.63 17.58 -11.26
C ILE A 183 -22.51 19.09 -11.52
N LYS A 184 -21.31 19.58 -11.84
CA LYS A 184 -21.08 21.00 -12.12
C LYS A 184 -21.66 21.50 -13.43
N MET A 185 -21.69 20.67 -14.48
CA MET A 185 -22.20 21.08 -15.78
C MET A 185 -23.71 21.32 -15.79
N GLY A 186 -24.48 20.73 -14.86
CA GLY A 186 -25.93 20.98 -14.65
C GLY A 186 -26.86 20.73 -15.86
N SER A 187 -26.30 20.30 -17.00
CA SER A 187 -26.95 20.12 -18.29
C SER A 187 -27.06 18.64 -18.64
N ALA A 188 -27.92 18.26 -19.60
CA ALA A 188 -28.09 16.86 -20.03
C ALA A 188 -26.73 16.20 -20.33
N PRO A 189 -26.27 15.24 -19.52
CA PRO A 189 -24.95 14.64 -19.69
C PRO A 189 -24.86 13.88 -21.00
N ASN A 190 -23.86 14.18 -21.81
CA ASN A 190 -23.48 13.27 -22.88
C ASN A 190 -22.61 12.14 -22.27
N TYR A 191 -23.28 11.11 -21.76
CA TYR A 191 -22.62 9.96 -21.14
C TYR A 191 -21.61 9.27 -22.07
N TRP A 192 -21.85 9.30 -23.38
CA TRP A 192 -20.92 8.75 -24.37
C TRP A 192 -19.61 9.54 -24.45
N LEU A 193 -19.70 10.87 -24.41
CA LEU A 193 -18.55 11.75 -24.40
C LEU A 193 -17.75 11.63 -23.09
N ALA A 194 -18.43 11.52 -21.95
CA ALA A 194 -17.78 11.27 -20.66
C ALA A 194 -17.04 9.91 -20.64
N ALA A 195 -17.66 8.86 -21.17
CA ALA A 195 -17.02 7.54 -21.30
C ALA A 195 -15.81 7.59 -22.25
N GLY A 196 -15.92 8.30 -23.38
CA GLY A 196 -14.81 8.52 -24.31
C GLY A 196 -13.66 9.30 -23.68
N MET A 197 -13.94 10.33 -22.89
CA MET A 197 -12.94 11.10 -22.15
C MET A 197 -12.25 10.26 -21.08
N LEU A 198 -12.99 9.42 -20.35
CA LEU A 198 -12.43 8.48 -19.37
C LEU A 198 -11.42 7.52 -20.05
N LEU A 199 -11.82 6.89 -21.16
CA LEU A 199 -10.94 6.00 -21.91
C LEU A 199 -9.70 6.74 -22.41
N LEU A 200 -9.87 7.95 -22.94
CA LEU A 200 -8.77 8.78 -23.41
C LEU A 200 -7.79 9.13 -22.27
N GLN A 201 -8.29 9.54 -21.09
CA GLN A 201 -7.45 9.86 -19.94
C GLN A 201 -6.63 8.66 -19.46
N LEU A 202 -7.23 7.47 -19.42
CA LEU A 202 -6.54 6.23 -19.06
C LEU A 202 -5.50 5.84 -20.13
N CYS A 203 -5.86 5.92 -21.42
CA CYS A 203 -4.93 5.63 -22.51
C CYS A 203 -3.73 6.58 -22.51
N ILE A 204 -3.97 7.90 -22.40
CA ILE A 204 -2.90 8.89 -22.33
C ILE A 204 -2.04 8.65 -21.09
N GLY A 205 -2.64 8.40 -19.92
CA GLY A 205 -1.91 8.10 -18.69
C GLY A 205 -1.01 6.87 -18.83
N ALA A 206 -1.54 5.79 -19.41
CA ALA A 206 -0.77 4.57 -19.63
C ALA A 206 0.39 4.75 -20.61
N VAL A 207 0.14 5.40 -21.75
CA VAL A 207 1.16 5.65 -22.78
C VAL A 207 2.22 6.62 -22.25
N ALA A 208 1.82 7.70 -21.58
CA ALA A 208 2.73 8.69 -21.00
C ALA A 208 3.59 8.06 -19.88
N GLY A 209 2.98 7.30 -18.96
CA GLY A 209 3.70 6.57 -17.93
C GLY A 209 4.73 5.60 -18.51
N PHE A 210 4.36 4.88 -19.58
CA PHE A 210 5.28 3.97 -20.26
C PHE A 210 6.44 4.70 -20.96
N ALA A 211 6.12 5.72 -21.74
CA ALA A 211 7.10 6.49 -22.50
C ALA A 211 8.07 7.24 -21.57
N PHE A 212 7.54 7.96 -20.58
CA PHE A 212 8.35 8.74 -19.64
C PHE A 212 9.09 7.84 -18.63
N GLY A 213 8.54 6.70 -18.23
CA GLY A 213 9.26 5.71 -17.42
C GLY A 213 10.49 5.15 -18.14
N LYS A 214 10.36 4.81 -19.44
CA LYS A 214 11.50 4.40 -20.28
C LYS A 214 12.51 5.52 -20.49
N LEU A 215 12.04 6.74 -20.72
CA LEU A 215 12.90 7.92 -20.85
C LEU A 215 13.70 8.18 -19.57
N ALA A 216 13.03 8.10 -18.41
CA ALA A 216 13.67 8.24 -17.10
C ALA A 216 14.78 7.20 -16.93
N LEU A 217 14.48 5.92 -17.18
CA LEU A 217 15.47 4.84 -17.09
C LEU A 217 16.67 5.07 -18.02
N TYR A 218 16.41 5.49 -19.27
CA TYR A 218 17.48 5.81 -20.22
C TYR A 218 18.39 6.93 -19.70
N ILE A 219 17.81 8.00 -19.15
CA ILE A 219 18.55 9.13 -18.61
C ILE A 219 19.32 8.72 -17.35
N ILE A 220 18.68 8.03 -16.40
CA ILE A 220 19.31 7.56 -15.15
C ILE A 220 20.55 6.70 -15.44
N ASN A 221 20.46 5.79 -16.41
CA ASN A 221 21.57 4.90 -16.76
C ASN A 221 22.68 5.57 -17.58
N ARG A 222 22.36 6.68 -18.27
CA ARG A 222 23.34 7.48 -19.03
C ARG A 222 24.06 8.49 -18.14
N LEU A 223 23.38 9.03 -17.13
CA LEU A 223 23.95 9.99 -16.19
C LEU A 223 24.83 9.26 -15.18
N LYS A 224 26.15 9.36 -15.36
CA LYS A 224 27.12 8.95 -14.34
C LYS A 224 27.24 10.06 -13.30
N LEU A 225 26.32 10.09 -12.34
CA LEU A 225 26.39 11.03 -11.23
C LEU A 225 27.56 10.62 -10.32
N GLY A 226 28.47 11.54 -10.04
CA GLY A 226 29.61 11.29 -9.15
C GLY A 226 29.23 11.12 -7.67
N ASN A 227 28.03 11.57 -7.28
CA ASN A 227 27.47 11.41 -5.94
C ASN A 227 26.27 10.47 -5.96
N ALA A 228 26.38 9.34 -5.23
CA ALA A 228 25.35 8.32 -5.09
C ALA A 228 24.00 8.88 -4.59
N SER A 229 24.04 9.88 -3.69
CA SER A 229 22.84 10.46 -3.08
C SER A 229 21.99 11.28 -4.06
N LEU A 230 22.51 11.61 -5.24
CA LEU A 230 21.74 12.31 -6.27
C LEU A 230 20.83 11.38 -7.08
N TYR A 231 21.05 10.06 -7.06
CA TYR A 231 20.20 9.11 -7.78
C TYR A 231 18.76 9.08 -7.23
N PRO A 232 18.52 8.97 -5.91
CA PRO A 232 17.16 9.03 -5.38
C PRO A 232 16.44 10.34 -5.71
N ILE A 233 17.16 11.47 -5.67
CA ILE A 233 16.62 12.80 -6.01
C ILE A 233 16.25 12.87 -7.51
N LEU A 234 17.08 12.29 -8.38
CA LEU A 234 16.79 12.20 -9.81
C LEU A 234 15.52 11.39 -10.07
N VAL A 235 15.35 10.25 -9.39
CA VAL A 235 14.13 9.44 -9.51
C VAL A 235 12.91 10.17 -8.97
N LEU A 236 13.02 10.89 -7.84
CA LEU A 236 11.96 11.77 -7.33
C LEU A 236 11.58 12.87 -8.33
N THR A 237 12.58 13.46 -8.99
CA THR A 237 12.37 14.46 -10.04
C THR A 237 11.57 13.86 -11.21
N PHE A 238 11.89 12.64 -11.63
CA PHE A 238 11.12 11.93 -12.65
C PHE A 238 9.70 11.58 -12.21
N CYS A 239 9.50 11.18 -10.94
CA CYS A 239 8.16 10.96 -10.39
C CYS A 239 7.28 12.20 -10.55
N ILE A 240 7.77 13.38 -10.10
CA ILE A 240 7.04 14.65 -10.21
C ILE A 240 6.85 15.07 -11.68
N PHE A 241 7.86 14.86 -12.52
CA PHE A 241 7.81 15.15 -13.95
C PHE A 241 6.74 14.30 -14.67
N ILE A 242 6.72 12.99 -14.43
CA ILE A 242 5.74 12.06 -15.05
C ILE A 242 4.32 12.49 -14.70
N PHE A 243 4.06 12.81 -13.43
CA PHE A 243 2.75 13.30 -12.99
C PHE A 243 2.36 14.60 -13.70
N SER A 244 3.23 15.61 -13.60
CA SER A 244 2.95 16.97 -14.10
C SER A 244 2.82 17.01 -15.63
N ALA A 245 3.72 16.34 -16.36
CA ALA A 245 3.68 16.28 -17.82
C ALA A 245 2.39 15.59 -18.30
N THR A 246 2.02 14.48 -17.68
CA THR A 246 0.79 13.75 -18.02
C THR A 246 -0.47 14.60 -17.73
N TYR A 247 -0.47 15.36 -16.63
CA TYR A 247 -1.57 16.28 -16.31
C TYR A 247 -1.79 17.31 -17.42
N PHE A 248 -0.72 17.95 -17.94
CA PHE A 248 -0.83 18.89 -19.06
C PHE A 248 -1.26 18.24 -20.38
N MET A 249 -0.98 16.95 -20.56
CA MET A 249 -1.49 16.15 -21.68
C MET A 249 -2.96 15.75 -21.53
N LYS A 250 -3.63 16.18 -20.44
CA LYS A 250 -4.99 15.76 -20.06
C LYS A 250 -5.12 14.24 -19.87
N GLY A 251 -4.04 13.58 -19.44
CA GLY A 251 -4.04 12.17 -19.06
C GLY A 251 -4.19 11.98 -17.56
N ASN A 252 -4.39 10.73 -17.14
CA ASN A 252 -4.39 10.37 -15.73
C ASN A 252 -2.95 10.35 -15.17
N GLY A 253 -2.58 11.39 -14.42
CA GLY A 253 -1.26 11.53 -13.81
C GLY A 253 -0.93 10.43 -12.80
N TYR A 254 -1.91 9.97 -12.01
CA TYR A 254 -1.73 8.88 -11.04
C TYR A 254 -1.43 7.54 -11.71
N LEU A 255 -2.13 7.22 -12.80
CA LEU A 255 -1.85 6.03 -13.61
C LEU A 255 -0.44 6.09 -14.21
N ALA A 256 -0.05 7.26 -14.71
CA ALA A 256 1.26 7.45 -15.33
C ALA A 256 2.40 7.28 -14.32
N VAL A 257 2.29 7.81 -13.09
CA VAL A 257 3.32 7.61 -12.07
C VAL A 257 3.38 6.17 -11.57
N TYR A 258 2.25 5.48 -11.43
CA TYR A 258 2.25 4.06 -11.07
C TYR A 258 2.97 3.21 -12.14
N ILE A 259 2.62 3.39 -13.42
CA ILE A 259 3.27 2.67 -14.53
C ILE A 259 4.74 3.08 -14.69
N GLY A 260 5.05 4.36 -14.54
CA GLY A 260 6.43 4.86 -14.57
C GLY A 260 7.28 4.25 -13.45
N GLY A 261 6.75 4.21 -12.22
CA GLY A 261 7.35 3.53 -11.09
C GLY A 261 7.55 2.05 -11.35
N LEU A 262 6.54 1.36 -11.89
CA LEU A 262 6.62 -0.06 -12.26
C LEU A 262 7.75 -0.33 -13.27
N ILE A 263 7.91 0.53 -14.28
CA ILE A 263 9.01 0.37 -15.26
C ILE A 263 10.37 0.59 -14.61
N ILE A 264 10.52 1.67 -13.83
CA ILE A 264 11.80 2.00 -13.18
C ILE A 264 12.18 0.91 -12.17
N GLY A 265 11.24 0.46 -11.34
CA GLY A 265 11.44 -0.56 -10.32
C GLY A 265 11.78 -1.95 -10.88
N ASN A 266 11.33 -2.28 -12.09
CA ASN A 266 11.60 -3.57 -12.73
C ASN A 266 12.86 -3.61 -13.59
N HIS A 267 13.61 -2.51 -13.68
CA HIS A 267 14.90 -2.48 -14.37
C HIS A 267 16.05 -2.26 -13.37
N SER A 268 17.25 -2.68 -13.76
CA SER A 268 18.47 -2.39 -13.00
C SER A 268 18.97 -0.99 -13.36
N PHE A 269 19.39 -0.25 -12.33
CA PHE A 269 20.03 1.05 -12.45
C PHE A 269 20.95 1.29 -11.26
N GLN A 270 21.88 2.24 -11.41
CA GLN A 270 22.87 2.53 -10.36
C GLN A 270 22.19 3.02 -9.07
N HIS A 271 22.64 2.53 -7.92
CA HIS A 271 22.11 2.89 -6.59
C HIS A 271 20.59 2.64 -6.43
N LYS A 272 20.03 1.65 -7.14
CA LYS A 272 18.62 1.24 -7.03
C LYS A 272 18.18 0.99 -5.59
N ARG A 273 18.94 0.22 -4.83
CA ARG A 273 18.62 -0.11 -3.43
C ARG A 273 18.52 1.13 -2.53
N SER A 274 19.49 2.03 -2.64
CA SER A 274 19.45 3.32 -1.93
C SER A 274 18.25 4.17 -2.35
N THR A 275 17.83 4.08 -3.61
CA THR A 275 16.66 4.78 -4.13
C THR A 275 15.36 4.21 -3.56
N ILE A 276 15.21 2.88 -3.56
CA ILE A 276 14.04 2.21 -2.98
C ILE A 276 13.90 2.55 -1.50
N ASN A 277 14.97 2.43 -0.71
CA ASN A 277 14.94 2.76 0.72
C ASN A 277 14.60 4.24 0.98
N PHE A 278 15.08 5.14 0.12
CA PHE A 278 14.74 6.57 0.21
C PHE A 278 13.25 6.81 -0.06
N PHE A 279 12.68 6.15 -1.07
CA PHE A 279 11.26 6.26 -1.38
C PHE A 279 10.36 5.60 -0.33
N ASP A 280 10.78 4.50 0.29
CA ASP A 280 10.08 3.90 1.43
C ASP A 280 9.98 4.90 2.60
N GLY A 281 11.10 5.54 2.96
CA GLY A 281 11.13 6.59 3.97
C GLY A 281 10.28 7.82 3.60
N LEU A 282 10.31 8.25 2.34
CA LEU A 282 9.45 9.34 1.84
C LEU A 282 7.96 8.96 1.90
N THR A 283 7.62 7.72 1.53
CA THR A 283 6.24 7.21 1.54
C THR A 283 5.69 7.24 2.95
N TRP A 284 6.45 6.78 3.95
CA TRP A 284 6.08 6.90 5.37
C TRP A 284 5.89 8.34 5.82
N LEU A 285 6.80 9.25 5.44
CA LEU A 285 6.70 10.67 5.76
C LEU A 285 5.42 11.28 5.18
N PHE A 286 5.14 11.06 3.90
CA PHE A 286 3.97 11.61 3.21
C PHE A 286 2.67 10.97 3.67
N GLN A 287 2.65 9.68 4.01
CA GLN A 287 1.52 9.03 4.64
C GLN A 287 1.21 9.67 5.99
N LEU A 288 2.22 9.82 6.87
CA LEU A 288 2.04 10.44 8.18
C LEU A 288 1.50 11.87 8.03
N LEU A 289 2.14 12.69 7.18
CA LEU A 289 1.74 14.06 6.93
C LEU A 289 0.31 14.15 6.39
N MET A 290 -0.05 13.29 5.44
CA MET A 290 -1.40 13.21 4.88
C MET A 290 -2.43 12.81 5.95
N PHE A 291 -2.26 11.69 6.66
CA PHE A 291 -3.23 11.23 7.66
C PHE A 291 -3.43 12.22 8.81
N LEU A 292 -2.35 12.87 9.24
CA LEU A 292 -2.42 13.92 10.24
C LEU A 292 -3.26 15.11 9.75
N THR A 293 -2.99 15.57 8.51
CA THR A 293 -3.73 16.66 7.87
C THR A 293 -5.21 16.31 7.73
N LEU A 294 -5.53 15.07 7.34
CA LEU A 294 -6.89 14.57 7.21
C LEU A 294 -7.60 14.46 8.57
N GLY A 295 -6.90 14.02 9.61
CA GLY A 295 -7.42 13.95 10.97
C GLY A 295 -7.72 15.32 11.57
N LEU A 296 -6.89 16.33 11.25
CA LEU A 296 -7.12 17.71 11.65
C LEU A 296 -8.30 18.38 10.93
N LEU A 297 -8.63 17.92 9.70
CA LEU A 297 -9.70 18.48 8.88
C LEU A 297 -11.11 17.99 9.30
N VAL A 298 -11.18 16.85 9.98
CA VAL A 298 -12.43 16.25 10.47
C VAL A 298 -12.75 16.71 11.87
N ASN A 299 -14.02 17.06 12.08
CA ASN A 299 -14.56 17.37 13.39
C ASN A 299 -15.37 16.17 13.93
N PRO A 300 -14.98 15.56 15.06
CA PRO A 300 -15.74 14.50 15.72
C PRO A 300 -17.24 14.75 15.89
N HIS A 301 -17.67 15.98 16.21
CA HIS A 301 -19.09 16.29 16.36
C HIS A 301 -19.88 16.14 15.05
N GLU A 302 -19.26 16.39 13.90
CA GLU A 302 -19.86 16.20 12.58
C GLU A 302 -19.95 14.73 12.18
N LEU A 303 -19.25 13.84 12.89
CA LEU A 303 -19.33 12.40 12.65
C LEU A 303 -20.61 11.79 13.23
N MET A 304 -21.17 12.36 14.30
CA MET A 304 -22.34 11.81 14.99
C MET A 304 -23.57 11.63 14.09
N PRO A 305 -23.96 12.61 13.24
CA PRO A 305 -25.09 12.45 12.32
C PRO A 305 -24.83 11.42 11.21
N VAL A 306 -23.56 11.17 10.85
CA VAL A 306 -23.21 10.26 9.76
C VAL A 306 -22.94 8.83 10.20
N ILE A 307 -23.02 8.51 11.51
CA ILE A 307 -22.80 7.15 12.02
C ILE A 307 -23.74 6.15 11.35
N VAL A 308 -25.04 6.41 11.36
CA VAL A 308 -26.04 5.50 10.79
C VAL A 308 -25.85 5.33 9.26
N PRO A 309 -25.81 6.39 8.44
CA PRO A 309 -25.61 6.23 7.00
C PRO A 309 -24.24 5.62 6.67
N GLY A 310 -23.20 5.98 7.41
CA GLY A 310 -21.85 5.45 7.25
C GLY A 310 -21.76 3.95 7.60
N LEU A 311 -22.45 3.48 8.64
CA LEU A 311 -22.52 2.06 8.97
C LEU A 311 -23.25 1.26 7.87
N ILE A 312 -24.36 1.79 7.35
CA ILE A 312 -25.09 1.16 6.24
C ILE A 312 -24.20 1.03 5.01
N ILE A 313 -23.54 2.11 4.58
CA ILE A 313 -22.64 2.06 3.42
C ILE A 313 -21.47 1.12 3.67
N SER A 314 -20.86 1.16 4.85
CA SER A 314 -19.74 0.26 5.20
C SER A 314 -20.18 -1.19 5.12
N PHE A 315 -21.36 -1.53 5.65
CA PHE A 315 -21.92 -2.87 5.57
C PHE A 315 -22.16 -3.31 4.14
N LEU A 316 -22.80 -2.46 3.32
CA LEU A 316 -23.04 -2.74 1.91
C LEU A 316 -21.72 -2.98 1.17
N MET A 317 -20.72 -2.13 1.37
CA MET A 317 -19.43 -2.29 0.71
C MET A 317 -18.73 -3.58 1.12
N ILE A 318 -18.65 -3.88 2.41
CA ILE A 318 -17.88 -5.01 2.94
C ILE A 318 -18.56 -6.34 2.61
N PHE A 319 -19.88 -6.45 2.80
CA PHE A 319 -20.60 -7.73 2.72
C PHE A 319 -21.35 -7.95 1.41
N VAL A 320 -21.59 -6.90 0.61
CA VAL A 320 -22.42 -7.00 -0.60
C VAL A 320 -21.63 -6.59 -1.84
N SER A 321 -21.31 -5.31 -1.99
CA SER A 321 -20.72 -4.76 -3.21
C SER A 321 -19.38 -5.38 -3.55
N ARG A 322 -18.49 -5.52 -2.57
CA ARG A 322 -17.15 -6.06 -2.79
C ARG A 322 -17.17 -7.56 -3.11
N PRO A 323 -17.85 -8.43 -2.35
CA PRO A 323 -18.02 -9.83 -2.73
C PRO A 323 -18.65 -10.00 -4.12
N ILE A 324 -19.75 -9.30 -4.42
CA ILE A 324 -20.39 -9.42 -5.74
C ILE A 324 -19.42 -9.01 -6.85
N SER A 325 -18.74 -7.87 -6.72
CA SER A 325 -17.80 -7.38 -7.73
C SER A 325 -16.64 -8.35 -7.94
N VAL A 326 -16.04 -8.87 -6.86
CA VAL A 326 -14.92 -9.81 -6.94
C VAL A 326 -15.36 -11.14 -7.55
N PHE A 327 -16.50 -11.69 -7.14
CA PHE A 327 -16.99 -12.96 -7.69
C PHE A 327 -17.37 -12.86 -9.17
N LEU A 328 -17.98 -11.75 -9.60
CA LEU A 328 -18.31 -11.51 -11.01
C LEU A 328 -17.04 -11.32 -11.85
N CYS A 329 -16.09 -10.52 -11.40
CA CYS A 329 -14.81 -10.31 -12.10
C CYS A 329 -13.98 -11.60 -12.18
N LEU A 330 -14.02 -12.44 -11.14
CA LEU A 330 -13.26 -13.69 -11.06
C LEU A 330 -14.03 -14.92 -11.57
N LEU A 331 -15.22 -14.74 -12.14
CA LEU A 331 -16.04 -15.83 -12.68
C LEU A 331 -15.35 -16.55 -13.86
N PRO A 332 -14.68 -15.85 -14.80
CA PRO A 332 -13.93 -16.50 -15.88
C PRO A 332 -12.73 -17.34 -15.40
N PHE A 333 -12.19 -17.04 -14.21
CA PHE A 333 -10.97 -17.64 -13.67
C PHE A 333 -11.29 -18.83 -12.76
N ARG A 334 -11.61 -19.97 -13.36
CA ARG A 334 -12.00 -21.21 -12.63
C ARG A 334 -10.89 -21.85 -11.80
N LYS A 335 -9.62 -21.52 -12.07
CA LYS A 335 -8.46 -22.06 -11.31
C LYS A 335 -8.36 -21.51 -9.90
N MET A 336 -9.00 -20.37 -9.62
CA MET A 336 -8.95 -19.71 -8.32
C MET A 336 -10.04 -20.27 -7.40
N GLY A 337 -9.65 -20.73 -6.22
CA GLY A 337 -10.56 -21.36 -5.26
C GLY A 337 -11.57 -20.38 -4.70
N VAL A 338 -12.71 -20.88 -4.20
CA VAL A 338 -13.72 -20.04 -3.54
C VAL A 338 -13.14 -19.34 -2.30
N ARG A 339 -12.25 -20.01 -1.57
CA ARG A 339 -11.56 -19.44 -0.40
C ARG A 339 -10.71 -18.23 -0.77
N ASP A 340 -9.97 -18.32 -1.89
CA ASP A 340 -9.18 -17.21 -2.42
C ASP A 340 -10.08 -16.01 -2.76
N LYS A 341 -11.23 -16.26 -3.42
CA LYS A 341 -12.19 -15.20 -3.80
C LYS A 341 -12.82 -14.53 -2.58
N ILE A 342 -13.17 -15.30 -1.55
CA ILE A 342 -13.68 -14.78 -0.28
C ILE A 342 -12.61 -13.91 0.38
N TYR A 343 -11.36 -14.37 0.41
CA TYR A 343 -10.27 -13.60 1.02
C TYR A 343 -10.00 -12.30 0.27
N VAL A 344 -9.92 -12.33 -1.06
CA VAL A 344 -9.77 -11.12 -1.90
C VAL A 344 -10.94 -10.15 -1.71
N SER A 345 -12.16 -10.67 -1.52
CA SER A 345 -13.32 -9.84 -1.18
C SER A 345 -13.15 -9.18 0.19
N TRP A 346 -12.66 -9.92 1.19
CA TRP A 346 -12.42 -9.42 2.54
C TRP A 346 -11.28 -8.40 2.62
N CYS A 347 -10.23 -8.59 1.81
CA CYS A 347 -9.05 -7.72 1.71
C CYS A 347 -9.31 -6.34 1.09
N GLY A 348 -10.55 -6.00 0.75
CA GLY A 348 -10.94 -4.67 0.30
C GLY A 348 -10.93 -3.62 1.41
N LEU A 349 -9.83 -3.49 2.13
CA LEU A 349 -9.62 -2.48 3.17
C LEU A 349 -9.52 -1.10 2.51
N ARG A 350 -10.24 -0.14 3.08
CA ARG A 350 -10.24 1.26 2.67
C ARG A 350 -9.20 2.00 3.50
N GLY A 351 -8.17 2.53 2.84
CA GLY A 351 -7.09 3.26 3.49
C GLY A 351 -7.23 4.77 3.31
N ALA A 352 -6.11 5.44 3.06
CA ALA A 352 -6.06 6.90 2.96
C ALA A 352 -6.79 7.46 1.73
N VAL A 353 -6.68 6.75 0.61
CA VAL A 353 -7.03 7.27 -0.71
C VAL A 353 -8.51 7.66 -0.85
N PRO A 354 -9.48 6.89 -0.31
CA PRO A 354 -10.87 7.34 -0.26
C PRO A 354 -11.07 8.71 0.38
N ILE A 355 -10.37 9.02 1.47
CA ILE A 355 -10.47 10.31 2.14
C ILE A 355 -9.88 11.42 1.27
N ILE A 356 -8.76 11.16 0.59
CA ILE A 356 -8.16 12.09 -0.38
C ILE A 356 -9.16 12.41 -1.49
N PHE A 357 -9.79 11.38 -2.05
CA PHE A 357 -10.78 11.57 -3.11
C PHE A 357 -12.03 12.27 -2.62
N ALA A 358 -12.40 12.14 -1.35
CA ALA A 358 -13.51 12.88 -0.75
C ALA A 358 -13.19 14.38 -0.53
N ILE A 359 -11.92 14.78 -0.49
CA ILE A 359 -11.53 16.20 -0.52
C ILE A 359 -11.80 16.81 -1.90
N LEU A 360 -11.72 16.04 -2.99
CA LEU A 360 -11.91 16.60 -4.34
C LEU A 360 -13.30 17.23 -4.53
N PRO A 361 -14.43 16.59 -4.17
CA PRO A 361 -15.74 17.23 -4.15
C PRO A 361 -15.81 18.45 -3.23
N LEU A 362 -15.15 18.39 -2.06
CA LEU A 362 -15.17 19.46 -1.06
C LEU A 362 -14.43 20.71 -1.57
N ALA A 363 -13.25 20.53 -2.16
CA ALA A 363 -12.50 21.61 -2.81
C ALA A 363 -13.19 22.14 -4.06
N ALA A 364 -13.97 21.28 -4.74
CA ALA A 364 -14.76 21.63 -5.90
C ALA A 364 -16.09 22.32 -5.54
N ASP A 365 -16.43 22.49 -4.26
CA ASP A 365 -17.68 23.08 -3.79
C ASP A 365 -18.93 22.36 -4.34
N VAL A 366 -18.87 21.03 -4.38
CA VAL A 366 -20.00 20.18 -4.79
C VAL A 366 -21.09 20.20 -3.70
N PRO A 367 -22.38 20.21 -4.05
CA PRO A 367 -23.45 20.08 -3.06
C PRO A 367 -23.27 18.85 -2.17
N ASP A 368 -23.53 19.01 -0.87
CA ASP A 368 -23.35 17.97 0.16
C ASP A 368 -21.91 17.43 0.30
N ALA A 369 -20.89 18.10 -0.25
CA ALA A 369 -19.52 17.58 -0.23
C ALA A 369 -18.97 17.33 1.18
N ARG A 370 -19.33 18.16 2.17
CA ARG A 370 -18.96 17.93 3.58
C ARG A 370 -19.60 16.67 4.15
N PHE A 371 -20.84 16.39 3.77
CA PHE A 371 -21.54 15.16 4.16
C PHE A 371 -20.90 13.92 3.51
N ILE A 372 -20.53 14.00 2.22
CA ILE A 372 -19.78 12.95 1.53
C ILE A 372 -18.44 12.71 2.26
N PHE A 373 -17.69 13.77 2.53
CA PHE A 373 -16.40 13.70 3.23
C PHE A 373 -16.52 13.00 4.58
N ASN A 374 -17.50 13.39 5.41
CA ASN A 374 -17.69 12.82 6.74
C ASN A 374 -18.12 11.34 6.67
N ILE A 375 -18.98 10.95 5.72
CA ILE A 375 -19.32 9.54 5.51
C ILE A 375 -18.10 8.73 5.07
N VAL A 376 -17.37 9.20 4.06
CA VAL A 376 -16.21 8.47 3.52
C VAL A 376 -15.16 8.28 4.61
N PHE A 377 -14.92 9.33 5.40
CA PHE A 377 -14.03 9.26 6.55
C PHE A 377 -14.50 8.24 7.59
N PHE A 378 -15.78 8.29 7.98
CA PHE A 378 -16.34 7.35 8.94
C PHE A 378 -16.27 5.89 8.43
N CYS A 379 -16.61 5.65 7.17
CA CYS A 379 -16.50 4.32 6.58
C CYS A 379 -15.05 3.82 6.51
N THR A 380 -14.10 4.72 6.28
CA THR A 380 -12.66 4.40 6.31
C THR A 380 -12.23 3.97 7.71
N LEU A 381 -12.68 4.67 8.76
CA LEU A 381 -12.48 4.25 10.14
C LEU A 381 -13.05 2.86 10.42
N VAL A 382 -14.30 2.61 10.00
CA VAL A 382 -14.95 1.30 10.16
C VAL A 382 -14.17 0.21 9.41
N SER A 383 -13.72 0.47 8.19
CA SER A 383 -12.93 -0.49 7.40
C SER A 383 -11.59 -0.81 8.07
N LEU A 384 -10.85 0.20 8.53
CA LEU A 384 -9.58 0.01 9.24
C LEU A 384 -9.77 -0.75 10.56
N LEU A 385 -10.83 -0.46 11.32
CA LEU A 385 -11.12 -1.15 12.58
C LEU A 385 -11.59 -2.59 12.36
N VAL A 386 -12.58 -2.80 11.49
CA VAL A 386 -13.22 -4.12 11.29
C VAL A 386 -12.38 -5.00 10.39
N GLN A 387 -12.07 -4.58 9.16
CA GLN A 387 -11.29 -5.38 8.22
C GLN A 387 -9.83 -5.43 8.64
N GLY A 388 -9.24 -4.30 9.03
CA GLY A 388 -7.83 -4.23 9.43
C GLY A 388 -7.48 -5.22 10.55
N THR A 389 -8.27 -5.27 11.62
CA THR A 389 -8.00 -6.19 12.74
C THR A 389 -8.38 -7.65 12.44
N SER A 390 -9.39 -7.88 11.60
CA SER A 390 -9.88 -9.25 11.27
C SER A 390 -9.11 -9.93 10.13
N LEU A 391 -8.30 -9.20 9.37
CA LEU A 391 -7.52 -9.72 8.23
C LEU A 391 -6.65 -10.95 8.57
N PRO A 392 -5.81 -10.91 9.63
CA PRO A 392 -5.04 -12.08 10.05
C PRO A 392 -5.90 -13.28 10.44
N MET A 393 -7.04 -13.02 11.10
CA MET A 393 -7.97 -14.06 11.53
C MET A 393 -8.61 -14.74 10.33
N MET A 394 -9.05 -13.97 9.33
CA MET A 394 -9.68 -14.49 8.12
C MET A 394 -8.69 -15.32 7.28
N ALA A 395 -7.42 -14.90 7.18
CA ALA A 395 -6.38 -15.66 6.50
C ALA A 395 -6.17 -17.06 7.12
N ARG A 396 -6.19 -17.13 8.47
CA ARG A 396 -6.09 -18.40 9.20
C ARG A 396 -7.35 -19.25 9.05
N LEU A 397 -8.54 -18.65 9.15
CA LEU A 397 -9.82 -19.35 9.02
C LEU A 397 -9.96 -20.02 7.65
N LEU A 398 -9.49 -19.36 6.59
CA LEU A 398 -9.54 -19.86 5.22
C LEU A 398 -8.37 -20.80 4.87
N ASN A 399 -7.46 -21.06 5.81
CA ASN A 399 -6.24 -21.85 5.60
C ASN A 399 -5.35 -21.33 4.45
N LEU A 400 -5.24 -20.00 4.35
CA LEU A 400 -4.43 -19.32 3.33
C LEU A 400 -3.06 -18.87 3.84
N ASN A 401 -2.77 -19.12 5.12
CA ASN A 401 -1.47 -18.83 5.69
C ASN A 401 -0.42 -19.80 5.14
N ASP A 402 0.67 -19.23 4.68
CA ASP A 402 1.82 -19.94 4.18
C ASP A 402 2.97 -19.96 5.20
N THR A 403 3.87 -20.92 5.04
CA THR A 403 5.15 -20.87 5.76
C THR A 403 6.00 -19.73 5.17
N PRO A 404 6.63 -18.88 6.00
CA PRO A 404 7.50 -17.81 5.49
C PRO A 404 8.58 -18.43 4.58
N PRO A 405 8.92 -17.78 3.44
CA PRO A 405 10.03 -18.24 2.62
C PRO A 405 11.30 -18.31 3.46
N LEU A 406 12.17 -19.29 3.15
CA LEU A 406 13.39 -19.55 3.94
C LEU A 406 14.37 -18.37 3.99
N ASN A 407 14.21 -17.41 3.09
CA ASN A 407 14.87 -16.12 3.06
C ASN A 407 14.17 -15.19 4.07
N SER A 408 14.47 -15.35 5.35
CA SER A 408 14.06 -14.35 6.34
C SER A 408 14.86 -13.08 6.14
N GLU A 409 14.22 -11.91 6.28
CA GLU A 409 14.93 -10.65 6.51
C GLU A 409 16.00 -10.89 7.58
N LEU A 410 17.24 -10.50 7.29
CA LEU A 410 18.35 -10.69 8.21
C LEU A 410 18.18 -9.72 9.38
N GLU A 411 17.60 -10.21 10.48
CA GLU A 411 17.28 -9.36 11.63
C GLU A 411 18.53 -8.83 12.33
N GLU A 412 19.60 -9.63 12.37
CA GLU A 412 20.82 -9.27 13.09
C GLU A 412 22.00 -8.92 12.20
N PHE A 413 21.92 -9.22 10.91
CA PHE A 413 22.92 -8.82 9.93
C PHE A 413 22.30 -7.83 8.96
N ASP A 414 22.61 -6.54 9.11
CA ASP A 414 22.20 -5.49 8.15
C ASP A 414 23.06 -5.56 6.88
N VAL A 415 23.03 -6.72 6.22
CA VAL A 415 23.84 -7.04 5.03
C VAL A 415 22.92 -7.64 4.00
N ASP A 416 22.57 -6.87 3.00
CA ASP A 416 21.49 -7.24 2.09
C ASP A 416 22.03 -7.15 0.66
N PHE A 417 22.04 -8.31 0.02
CA PHE A 417 22.77 -8.60 -1.20
C PHE A 417 21.99 -8.08 -2.41
N SER A 418 22.69 -7.78 -3.51
CA SER A 418 22.00 -7.36 -4.73
C SER A 418 21.15 -8.50 -5.27
N ASP A 419 19.91 -8.20 -5.68
CA ASP A 419 19.00 -9.16 -6.37
C ASP A 419 19.63 -9.77 -7.64
N ASP A 420 20.65 -9.14 -8.21
CA ASP A 420 21.38 -9.63 -9.38
C ASP A 420 22.30 -10.82 -9.02
N ILE A 421 22.66 -10.97 -7.75
CA ILE A 421 23.41 -12.12 -7.24
C ILE A 421 22.38 -13.23 -7.02
N LYS A 422 22.43 -14.28 -7.83
CA LYS A 422 21.65 -15.51 -7.64
C LYS A 422 22.16 -16.29 -6.42
N SER A 423 22.16 -15.66 -5.26
CA SER A 423 22.54 -16.29 -4.01
C SER A 423 21.43 -16.09 -3.01
N VAL A 424 21.06 -17.16 -2.34
CA VAL A 424 20.11 -17.15 -1.25
C VAL A 424 20.86 -16.95 0.06
N THR A 425 20.48 -15.92 0.83
CA THR A 425 21.05 -15.63 2.14
C THR A 425 20.10 -15.97 3.27
N SER A 426 20.64 -16.46 4.37
CA SER A 426 19.86 -16.79 5.55
C SER A 426 20.64 -16.54 6.82
N GLU A 427 19.93 -16.09 7.85
CA GLU A 427 20.41 -16.09 9.22
C GLU A 427 20.04 -17.42 9.89
N ILE A 428 21.01 -18.06 10.53
CA ILE A 428 20.79 -19.28 11.30
C ILE A 428 21.33 -19.10 12.72
N SER A 429 20.47 -19.31 13.71
CA SER A 429 20.90 -19.43 15.11
C SER A 429 21.32 -20.86 15.40
N LEU A 430 22.54 -21.04 15.91
CA LEU A 430 23.05 -22.35 16.25
C LEU A 430 22.35 -22.91 17.49
N THR A 431 21.86 -24.13 17.35
CA THR A 431 21.28 -24.93 18.44
C THR A 431 22.31 -25.95 18.93
N GLU A 432 22.11 -26.47 20.14
CA GLU A 432 22.97 -27.52 20.71
C GLU A 432 23.10 -28.74 19.76
N LYS A 433 22.01 -29.11 19.08
CA LYS A 433 21.99 -30.17 18.06
C LYS A 433 22.92 -29.93 16.89
N ALA A 434 23.05 -28.67 16.45
CA ALA A 434 23.93 -28.31 15.34
C ALA A 434 25.41 -28.47 15.69
N LEU A 435 25.76 -28.48 16.99
CA LEU A 435 27.12 -28.58 17.51
C LEU A 435 27.48 -29.99 18.01
N GLU A 436 26.60 -30.99 17.86
CA GLU A 436 26.82 -32.37 18.33
C GLU A 436 28.05 -33.04 17.70
N ARG A 437 28.39 -32.67 16.45
CA ARG A 437 29.50 -33.27 15.70
C ARG A 437 30.85 -32.60 15.93
N GLY A 438 30.87 -31.51 16.69
CA GLY A 438 32.03 -30.66 16.89
C GLY A 438 31.63 -29.19 16.95
N ASN A 439 32.46 -28.39 17.60
CA ASN A 439 32.20 -26.98 17.82
C ASN A 439 33.04 -26.08 16.92
N HIS A 440 33.83 -26.58 15.98
CA HIS A 440 34.47 -25.74 14.98
C HIS A 440 33.61 -25.57 13.73
N LEU A 441 33.77 -24.45 13.01
CA LEU A 441 33.06 -24.22 11.74
C LEU A 441 33.28 -25.36 10.75
N MET A 442 34.49 -25.91 10.67
CA MET A 442 34.82 -27.04 9.79
C MET A 442 34.15 -28.37 10.19
N ASP A 443 33.66 -28.47 11.42
CA ASP A 443 32.95 -29.66 11.90
C ASP A 443 31.46 -29.63 11.50
N LEU A 444 30.95 -28.45 11.12
CA LEU A 444 29.58 -28.32 10.60
C LEU A 444 29.48 -29.00 9.24
N SER A 445 28.47 -29.85 9.09
CA SER A 445 28.17 -30.52 7.82
C SER A 445 27.44 -29.57 6.86
N LEU A 446 28.16 -28.62 6.27
CA LEU A 446 27.57 -27.69 5.29
C LEU A 446 27.59 -28.33 3.87
N PRO A 447 26.48 -28.26 3.11
CA PRO A 447 26.44 -28.72 1.72
C PRO A 447 27.41 -27.95 0.81
N ASP A 448 27.74 -28.55 -0.33
CA ASP A 448 28.48 -27.87 -1.38
C ASP A 448 27.80 -26.56 -1.76
N LYS A 449 28.59 -25.53 -2.07
CA LYS A 449 28.11 -24.16 -2.40
C LYS A 449 27.42 -23.41 -1.25
N THR A 450 27.70 -23.80 -0.01
CA THR A 450 27.25 -23.10 1.20
C THR A 450 28.43 -22.44 1.89
N LEU A 451 28.32 -21.15 2.19
CA LEU A 451 29.36 -20.37 2.86
C LEU A 451 28.81 -19.66 4.09
N VAL A 452 29.47 -19.83 5.23
CA VAL A 452 29.26 -18.99 6.41
C VAL A 452 30.19 -17.78 6.28
N VAL A 453 29.61 -16.61 6.06
CA VAL A 453 30.38 -15.38 5.77
C VAL A 453 30.66 -14.58 7.04
N MET A 454 29.77 -14.66 8.02
CA MET A 454 29.89 -13.87 9.25
C MET A 454 29.26 -14.61 10.43
N VAL A 455 29.83 -14.41 11.62
CA VAL A 455 29.26 -14.88 12.89
C VAL A 455 29.02 -13.68 13.79
N LYS A 456 27.86 -13.67 14.44
CA LYS A 456 27.55 -12.73 15.50
C LYS A 456 27.47 -13.46 16.84
N ARG A 457 28.25 -12.96 17.80
CA ARG A 457 28.27 -13.43 19.19
C ARG A 457 28.29 -12.23 20.13
N ASN A 458 27.35 -12.15 21.08
CA ASN A 458 27.27 -11.08 22.07
C ASN A 458 27.40 -9.67 21.44
N ASN A 459 26.69 -9.45 20.33
CA ASN A 459 26.69 -8.21 19.55
C ASN A 459 28.02 -7.83 18.87
N LYS A 460 29.00 -8.75 18.80
CA LYS A 460 30.22 -8.61 18.02
C LYS A 460 30.15 -9.45 16.75
N TYR A 461 30.55 -8.84 15.64
CA TYR A 461 30.62 -9.48 14.33
C TYR A 461 32.07 -9.84 14.01
N PHE A 462 32.29 -11.04 13.49
CA PHE A 462 33.60 -11.45 13.01
C PHE A 462 33.47 -12.42 11.84
N VAL A 463 34.47 -12.40 10.96
CA VAL A 463 34.58 -13.34 9.84
C VAL A 463 35.14 -14.65 10.39
N PRO A 464 34.40 -15.77 10.28
CA PRO A 464 34.89 -17.03 10.80
C PRO A 464 35.90 -17.65 9.85
N THR A 465 36.74 -18.51 10.41
CA THR A 465 37.64 -19.42 9.70
C THR A 465 37.26 -20.86 10.04
N GLY A 466 37.73 -21.86 9.29
CA GLY A 466 37.43 -23.27 9.59
C GLY A 466 37.71 -23.68 11.04
N LYS A 467 38.75 -23.12 11.68
CA LYS A 467 39.14 -23.38 13.07
C LYS A 467 38.33 -22.60 14.12
N THR A 468 37.39 -21.77 13.68
CA THR A 468 36.62 -20.92 14.60
C THR A 468 35.72 -21.76 15.46
N VAL A 469 35.86 -21.64 16.78
CA VAL A 469 34.98 -22.29 17.75
C VAL A 469 33.66 -21.54 17.80
N LEU A 470 32.59 -22.22 17.44
CA LEU A 470 31.19 -21.84 17.51
C LEU A 470 30.59 -22.22 18.87
N ARG A 471 29.58 -21.47 19.30
CA ARG A 471 28.86 -21.67 20.56
C ARG A 471 27.37 -21.70 20.30
N GLU A 472 26.65 -22.30 21.23
CA GLU A 472 25.19 -22.23 21.24
C GLU A 472 24.73 -20.75 21.23
N ASN A 473 23.67 -20.46 20.48
CA ASN A 473 23.13 -19.11 20.25
C ASN A 473 24.01 -18.17 19.42
N ASP A 474 25.16 -18.62 18.89
CA ASP A 474 25.82 -17.88 17.83
C ASP A 474 24.90 -17.79 16.61
N LYS A 475 24.88 -16.61 15.98
CA LYS A 475 24.13 -16.38 14.76
C LYS A 475 25.08 -16.40 13.57
N LEU A 476 24.75 -17.19 12.56
CA LEU A 476 25.53 -17.38 11.34
C LEU A 476 24.82 -16.69 10.18
N LEU A 477 25.57 -15.90 9.40
CA LEU A 477 25.14 -15.44 8.09
C LEU A 477 25.61 -16.44 7.03
N ILE A 478 24.67 -17.14 6.42
CA ILE A 478 24.91 -18.16 5.40
C ILE A 478 24.51 -17.62 4.03
N ILE A 479 25.35 -17.89 3.03
CA ILE A 479 25.10 -17.64 1.62
C ILE A 479 25.14 -18.98 0.89
N THR A 480 24.15 -19.20 0.03
CA THR A 480 24.00 -20.40 -0.82
C THR A 480 23.70 -19.98 -2.25
N ASP A 481 24.04 -20.80 -3.24
CA ASP A 481 23.76 -20.48 -4.65
C ASP A 481 22.26 -20.64 -5.00
N ASP A 482 21.52 -21.49 -4.28
CA ASP A 482 20.12 -21.77 -4.57
C ASP A 482 19.33 -22.17 -3.29
N GLN A 483 18.00 -22.24 -3.42
CA GLN A 483 17.13 -22.62 -2.31
C GLN A 483 17.31 -24.08 -1.87
N ASP A 484 17.67 -24.98 -2.79
CA ASP A 484 17.87 -26.39 -2.51
C ASP A 484 19.08 -26.62 -1.60
N ALA A 485 20.18 -25.90 -1.85
CA ALA A 485 21.37 -25.89 -1.00
C ALA A 485 21.07 -25.30 0.39
N LEU A 486 20.26 -24.25 0.47
CA LEU A 486 19.82 -23.70 1.76
C LEU A 486 19.00 -24.72 2.55
N LEU A 487 18.08 -25.42 1.90
CA LEU A 487 17.28 -26.47 2.53
C LEU A 487 18.14 -27.63 3.03
N ALA A 488 19.09 -28.07 2.21
CA ALA A 488 20.07 -29.08 2.62
C ALA A 488 20.88 -28.62 3.84
N THR A 489 21.23 -27.33 3.91
CA THR A 489 21.94 -26.72 5.05
C THR A 489 21.10 -26.74 6.31
N TYR A 490 19.81 -26.43 6.22
CA TYR A 490 18.93 -26.51 7.38
C TYR A 490 18.80 -27.94 7.91
N VAL A 491 18.62 -28.91 7.01
CA VAL A 491 18.54 -30.33 7.36
C VAL A 491 19.85 -30.80 8.02
N SER A 492 21.00 -30.41 7.48
CA SER A 492 22.29 -30.84 8.01
C SER A 492 22.62 -30.24 9.38
N LEU A 493 22.11 -29.03 9.67
CA LEU A 493 22.20 -28.37 10.96
C LEU A 493 21.10 -28.82 11.95
N GLY A 494 20.24 -29.78 11.58
CA GLY A 494 19.16 -30.28 12.43
C GLY A 494 17.99 -29.31 12.62
N ILE A 495 17.87 -28.31 11.74
CA ILE A 495 16.83 -27.28 11.77
C ILE A 495 15.71 -27.71 10.84
N ASN A 496 14.59 -28.16 11.42
CA ASN A 496 13.41 -28.52 10.63
C ASN A 496 12.64 -27.27 10.18
N LYS A 497 13.09 -26.62 9.10
CA LYS A 497 12.22 -25.76 8.26
C LYS A 497 11.79 -26.60 7.04
N LYS A 498 10.52 -26.99 6.98
CA LYS A 498 10.00 -27.78 5.84
C LYS A 498 10.07 -26.95 4.54
N PRO A 499 10.57 -27.52 3.44
CA PRO A 499 10.36 -26.96 2.11
C PRO A 499 8.89 -27.08 1.67
N GLU A 500 8.38 -26.08 0.97
CA GLU A 500 7.17 -26.24 0.15
C GLU A 500 7.45 -27.14 -1.06
N LYS A 501 6.42 -27.88 -1.47
CA LYS A 501 6.33 -28.63 -2.73
C LYS A 501 5.46 -27.87 -3.72
#